data_AF-A0A329ZDV5-F1
#
_entry.id   AF-A0A329ZDV5-F1
#
_cell.length_a   1.000
_cell.length_b   1.000
_cell.length_c   1.000
_cell.angle_alpha   90.00
_cell.angle_beta   90.00
_cell.angle_gamma   90.00
#
_symmetry.space_group_name_H-M   'P 1'
#
loop_
_entity.id
_entity.type
_entity.pdbx_description
1 polymer ?
#
loop_
_entity_poly.entity_id
_entity_poly.type
_entity_poly.pdbx_seq_one_letter_code
_entity_poly.pdbx_strand_id
1 'polypeptide(L)'
;MQNYKIFGESCTPHFIPKELLNPFSVIGIQKEWQKSIDYTLSTLKKHQRIQSILLVFFTHLDLSLIYQRKLTEILKYKCKIYFFISKNSFNFEECNHLSQFGLVIAF
;
A
#
# COMPACT_ATOMS: atom_id res chain seq x y z
N MET A 1 16.47 -4.85 13.72
CA MET A 1 16.20 -3.49 13.22
C MET A 1 15.12 -3.57 12.16
N GLN A 2 14.13 -2.69 12.23
CA GLN A 2 13.06 -2.61 11.24
C GLN A 2 13.61 -1.85 10.03
N ASN A 3 13.79 -2.52 8.90
CA ASN A 3 14.50 -1.97 7.74
C ASN A 3 13.57 -1.32 6.71
N TYR A 4 12.27 -1.24 6.97
CA TYR A 4 11.25 -0.70 6.06
C TYR A 4 10.54 0.51 6.68
N LYS A 5 9.93 1.34 5.84
CA LYS A 5 9.24 2.56 6.28
C LYS A 5 7.78 2.26 6.61
N ILE A 6 7.30 2.72 7.77
CA ILE A 6 5.90 2.60 8.17
C ILE A 6 5.30 3.99 8.38
N PHE A 7 4.07 4.17 7.90
CA PHE A 7 3.19 5.29 8.19
C PHE A 7 1.96 4.74 8.91
N GLY A 8 1.72 5.16 10.16
CA GLY A 8 0.67 4.60 11.02
C GLY A 8 1.22 4.07 12.33
N GLU A 9 0.55 3.05 12.88
CA GLU A 9 0.99 2.36 14.09
C GLU A 9 2.45 1.90 13.99
N SER A 10 3.17 1.96 15.12
CA SER A 10 4.60 1.64 15.19
C SER A 10 4.90 0.16 14.95
N CYS A 11 3.91 -0.70 15.14
CA CYS A 11 4.03 -2.14 14.99
C CYS A 11 3.48 -2.61 13.64
N THR A 12 4.23 -3.47 12.96
CA THR A 12 3.74 -4.13 11.75
C THR A 12 2.75 -5.23 12.12
N PRO A 13 1.55 -5.26 11.54
CA PRO A 13 0.57 -6.28 11.87
C PRO A 13 1.08 -7.70 11.58
N HIS A 14 0.83 -8.62 12.52
CA HIS A 14 1.37 -9.99 12.47
C HIS A 14 0.90 -10.84 11.29
N PHE A 15 -0.23 -10.47 10.67
CA PHE A 15 -0.77 -11.18 9.51
C PHE A 15 -0.02 -10.86 8.21
N ILE A 16 0.85 -9.84 8.18
CA ILE A 16 1.63 -9.52 6.99
C ILE A 16 2.75 -10.56 6.85
N PRO A 17 2.82 -11.33 5.75
CA PRO A 17 3.89 -12.28 5.51
C PRO A 17 5.25 -11.58 5.53
N LYS A 18 6.22 -12.14 6.27
CA LYS A 18 7.57 -11.56 6.42
C LYS A 18 8.31 -11.49 5.09
N GLU A 19 7.97 -12.36 4.15
CA GLU A 19 8.51 -12.46 2.80
C GLU A 19 8.18 -11.21 1.96
N LEU A 20 7.10 -10.51 2.29
CA LEU A 20 6.74 -9.23 1.65
C LEU A 20 7.46 -8.03 2.27
N LEU A 21 8.13 -8.22 3.40
CA LEU A 21 8.82 -7.18 4.15
C LEU A 21 10.32 -7.19 3.82
N ASN A 22 10.76 -6.18 3.09
CA ASN A 22 12.17 -5.99 2.73
C ASN A 22 12.59 -4.52 2.96
N PRO A 23 13.89 -4.19 2.91
CA PRO A 23 14.36 -2.83 3.18
C PRO A 23 13.82 -1.73 2.24
N PHE A 24 13.23 -2.13 1.11
CA PHE A 24 12.63 -1.25 0.11
C PHE A 24 11.10 -1.30 0.13
N SER A 25 10.52 -1.72 1.26
CA SER A 25 9.08 -1.76 1.49
C SER A 25 8.60 -0.50 2.20
N VAL A 26 7.42 -0.04 1.81
CA VAL A 26 6.68 1.02 2.50
C VAL A 26 5.35 0.45 2.96
N ILE A 27 4.96 0.72 4.20
CA ILE A 27 3.69 0.26 4.76
C ILE A 27 2.88 1.49 5.16
N GLY A 28 1.62 1.56 4.70
CA GLY A 28 0.63 2.53 5.15
C GLY A 28 -0.48 1.82 5.91
N ILE A 29 -0.74 2.23 7.14
CA ILE A 29 -1.70 1.58 8.04
C ILE A 29 -2.84 2.56 8.36
N GLN A 30 -4.08 2.09 8.26
CA GLN A 30 -5.28 2.87 8.60
C GLN A 30 -5.22 4.27 7.97
N LYS A 31 -5.52 5.34 8.71
CA LYS A 31 -5.60 6.74 8.25
C LYS A 31 -4.29 7.33 7.68
N GLU A 32 -3.19 6.59 7.76
CA GLU A 32 -1.87 7.03 7.30
C GLU A 32 -1.50 6.44 5.92
N TRP A 33 -2.42 5.67 5.31
CA TRP A 33 -2.22 5.06 3.99
C TRP A 33 -1.91 6.10 2.90
N GLN A 34 -2.54 7.27 2.94
CA GLN A 34 -2.29 8.35 1.98
C GLN A 34 -0.84 8.85 2.03
N LYS A 35 -0.30 9.05 3.24
CA LYS A 35 1.09 9.52 3.41
C LYS A 35 2.08 8.49 2.85
N SER A 36 1.76 7.21 2.97
CA SER A 36 2.59 6.14 2.41
C SER A 36 2.64 6.16 0.87
N ILE A 37 1.52 6.48 0.21
CA ILE A 37 1.46 6.64 -1.25
C ILE A 37 2.25 7.86 -1.68
N ASP A 38 2.05 9.00 -0.99
CA ASP A 38 2.72 10.26 -1.31
C ASP A 38 4.23 10.14 -1.15
N TYR A 39 4.68 9.56 -0.04
CA TYR A 39 6.07 9.23 0.18
C TYR A 39 6.60 8.34 -0.95
N THR A 40 5.91 7.24 -1.25
CA THR A 40 6.34 6.27 -2.26
C THR A 40 6.53 6.92 -3.62
N LEU A 41 5.54 7.68 -4.08
CA LEU A 41 5.61 8.38 -5.36
C LEU A 41 6.73 9.42 -5.38
N SER A 42 6.89 10.21 -4.31
CA SER A 42 7.94 11.23 -4.23
C SER A 42 9.35 10.63 -4.25
N THR A 43 9.54 9.49 -3.59
CA THR A 43 10.80 8.75 -3.52
C THR A 43 11.14 8.11 -4.87
N LEU A 44 10.14 7.50 -5.52
CA LEU A 44 10.30 6.93 -6.87
C LEU A 44 10.62 8.00 -7.91
N LYS A 45 10.00 9.19 -7.83
CA LYS A 45 10.31 10.35 -8.69
C LYS A 45 11.75 10.85 -8.51
N LYS A 46 12.35 10.63 -7.34
CA LYS A 46 13.77 10.92 -7.05
C LYS A 46 14.70 9.76 -7.44
N HIS A 47 14.21 8.76 -8.18
CA HIS A 47 14.95 7.55 -8.56
C HIS A 47 15.49 6.73 -7.38
N GLN A 48 14.92 6.90 -6.20
CA GLN A 48 15.24 6.09 -5.04
C GLN A 48 14.44 4.79 -5.06
N ARG A 49 15.07 3.71 -4.59
CA ARG A 49 14.52 2.36 -4.69
C ARG A 49 13.40 2.14 -3.69
N ILE A 50 12.19 1.94 -4.19
CA ILE A 50 11.07 1.29 -3.48
C ILE A 50 10.61 0.13 -4.34
N GLN A 51 10.49 -1.05 -3.74
CA GLN A 51 10.07 -2.26 -4.44
C GLN A 51 8.60 -2.59 -4.19
N SER A 52 8.10 -2.28 -3.00
CA SER A 52 6.74 -2.64 -2.59
C SER A 52 6.12 -1.58 -1.70
N ILE A 53 4.83 -1.34 -1.90
CA ILE A 53 3.97 -0.62 -0.98
C ILE A 53 2.85 -1.56 -0.50
N LEU A 54 2.67 -1.61 0.82
CA LEU A 54 1.64 -2.40 1.49
C LEU A 54 0.65 -1.43 2.14
N LEU A 55 -0.61 -1.47 1.72
CA LEU A 55 -1.68 -0.64 2.24
C LEU A 55 -2.60 -1.50 3.09
N VAL A 56 -2.67 -1.19 4.37
CA VAL A 56 -3.25 -2.06 5.41
C VAL A 56 -4.39 -1.33 6.10
N PHE A 57 -5.55 -1.98 6.24
CA PHE A 57 -6.72 -1.40 6.92
C PHE A 57 -7.13 -0.02 6.41
N PHE A 58 -6.92 0.27 5.12
CA PHE A 58 -7.40 1.52 4.54
C PHE A 58 -8.90 1.40 4.24
N THR A 59 -9.60 2.53 4.24
CA THR A 59 -11.02 2.62 3.86
C THR A 59 -11.11 2.93 2.36
N HIS A 60 -11.78 2.08 1.58
CA HIS A 60 -11.99 2.32 0.14
C HIS A 60 -12.76 3.62 -0.13
N LEU A 61 -13.66 3.98 0.79
CA LEU A 61 -14.47 5.20 0.74
C LEU A 61 -13.65 6.48 0.53
N ASP A 62 -12.34 6.45 0.79
CA ASP A 62 -11.43 7.60 0.65
C ASP A 62 -10.48 7.53 -0.56
N LEU A 63 -10.59 6.52 -1.44
CA LEU A 63 -9.70 6.39 -2.60
C LEU A 63 -10.13 7.36 -3.72
N SER A 64 -9.93 8.66 -3.45
CA SER A 64 -10.23 9.73 -4.40
C SER A 64 -9.49 9.54 -5.72
N LEU A 65 -10.02 10.16 -6.79
CA LEU A 65 -9.41 10.13 -8.13
C LEU A 65 -7.92 10.53 -8.11
N ILE A 66 -7.53 11.39 -7.16
CA ILE A 66 -6.13 11.80 -6.95
C ILE A 66 -5.25 10.60 -6.56
N TYR A 67 -5.68 9.80 -5.57
CA TYR A 67 -4.89 8.65 -5.13
C TYR A 67 -4.91 7.50 -6.13
N GLN A 68 -6.00 7.33 -6.87
CA GLN A 68 -6.04 6.39 -8.01
C GLN A 68 -4.97 6.74 -9.05
N ARG A 69 -4.87 8.02 -9.45
CA ARG A 69 -3.82 8.49 -10.37
C ARG A 69 -2.41 8.27 -9.81
N LYS A 70 -2.21 8.51 -8.51
CA LYS A 70 -0.92 8.27 -7.85
C LYS A 70 -0.56 6.78 -7.86
N LEU A 71 -1.50 5.88 -7.59
CA LEU A 71 -1.27 4.43 -7.67
C LEU A 71 -0.89 4.01 -9.11
N THR A 72 -1.59 4.53 -10.12
CA THR A 72 -1.24 4.31 -11.53
C THR A 72 0.15 4.83 -11.87
N GLU A 73 0.56 5.99 -11.34
CA GLU A 73 1.93 6.48 -11.52
C GLU A 73 2.96 5.56 -10.85
N ILE A 74 2.71 5.11 -9.62
CA ILE A 74 3.59 4.19 -8.88
C ILE A 74 3.83 2.90 -9.67
N LEU A 75 2.79 2.35 -10.31
CA LEU A 75 2.92 1.15 -11.16
C LEU A 75 3.88 1.33 -12.33
N LYS A 76 3.99 2.52 -12.91
CA LYS A 76 4.93 2.80 -14.02
C LYS A 76 6.39 2.62 -13.59
N TYR A 77 6.68 2.77 -12.30
CA TYR A 77 8.01 2.53 -11.73
C TYR A 77 8.26 1.05 -11.36
N LYS A 78 7.36 0.13 -11.74
CA LYS A 78 7.43 -1.31 -11.43
C LYS A 78 7.42 -1.60 -9.91
N CYS A 79 6.88 -0.68 -9.11
CA CYS A 79 6.64 -0.89 -7.69
C CYS A 79 5.42 -1.80 -7.49
N LYS A 80 5.53 -2.82 -6.64
CA LYS A 80 4.45 -3.76 -6.33
C LYS A 80 3.51 -3.16 -5.29
N ILE A 81 2.21 -3.27 -5.50
CA ILE A 81 1.20 -2.74 -4.58
C ILE A 81 0.43 -3.92 -3.99
N TYR A 82 0.36 -3.99 -2.66
CA TYR A 82 -0.40 -4.99 -1.92
C TYR A 82 -1.45 -4.29 -1.06
N PHE A 83 -2.69 -4.74 -1.15
CA PHE A 83 -3.81 -4.25 -0.35
C PHE A 83 -4.18 -5.32 0.67
N PHE A 84 -3.97 -5.05 1.94
CA PHE A 84 -4.38 -5.89 3.05
C PHE A 84 -5.69 -5.38 3.62
N ILE A 85 -6.75 -6.15 3.37
CA ILE A 85 -8.13 -5.80 3.73
C ILE A 85 -8.72 -6.86 4.66
N SER A 86 -9.59 -6.43 5.58
CA SER A 86 -10.40 -7.35 6.37
C SER A 86 -11.50 -7.93 5.49
N LYS A 87 -11.69 -9.26 5.53
CA LYS A 87 -12.69 -9.96 4.70
C LYS A 87 -14.12 -9.40 4.81
N ASN A 88 -14.46 -8.81 5.96
CA ASN A 88 -15.80 -8.27 6.22
C ASN A 88 -15.93 -6.78 5.90
N SER A 89 -14.84 -6.11 5.51
CA SER A 89 -14.80 -4.65 5.34
C SER A 89 -14.93 -4.18 3.90
N PHE A 90 -14.83 -5.09 2.93
CA PHE A 90 -14.86 -4.77 1.50
C PHE A 90 -15.79 -5.73 0.76
N ASN A 91 -16.61 -5.17 -0.14
CA ASN A 91 -17.40 -5.96 -1.06
C ASN A 91 -16.57 -6.38 -2.30
N PHE A 92 -17.17 -7.20 -3.16
CA PHE A 92 -16.50 -7.69 -4.37
C PHE A 92 -16.11 -6.58 -5.35
N GLU A 93 -16.97 -5.56 -5.54
CA GLU A 93 -16.71 -4.47 -6.47
C GLU A 93 -15.52 -3.61 -6.01
N GLU A 94 -15.42 -3.35 -4.71
CA GLU A 94 -14.28 -2.63 -4.12
C GLU A 94 -12.99 -3.45 -4.27
N CYS A 95 -13.04 -4.76 -4.02
CA CYS A 95 -11.90 -5.64 -4.28
C CYS A 95 -11.49 -5.63 -5.75
N ASN A 96 -12.47 -5.69 -6.65
CA ASN A 96 -12.25 -5.68 -8.09
C ASN A 96 -11.61 -4.35 -8.56
N HIS A 97 -12.07 -3.22 -8.03
CA HIS A 97 -11.48 -1.91 -8.31
C HIS A 97 -10.02 -1.83 -7.87
N LEU A 98 -9.72 -2.29 -6.64
CA LEU A 98 -8.36 -2.29 -6.12
C LEU A 98 -7.42 -3.23 -6.89
N SER A 99 -7.95 -4.36 -7.38
CA SER A 99 -7.17 -5.34 -8.13
C SER A 99 -6.54 -4.79 -9.42
N GLN A 100 -7.06 -3.66 -9.93
CA GLN A 100 -6.49 -2.95 -11.07
C GLN A 100 -5.11 -2.34 -10.75
N PHE A 101 -4.84 -2.06 -9.47
CA PHE A 101 -3.61 -1.41 -9.02
C PHE A 101 -2.61 -2.37 -8.40
N GLY A 102 -3.03 -3.56 -7.97
CA GLY A 102 -2.17 -4.45 -7.19
C GLY A 102 -2.87 -5.70 -6.68
N LEU A 103 -2.18 -6.47 -5.85
CA LEU A 103 -2.73 -7.70 -5.29
C LEU A 103 -3.57 -7.38 -4.05
N VAL A 104 -4.82 -7.83 -4.04
CA VAL A 104 -5.72 -7.74 -2.89
C VAL A 104 -5.62 -9.01 -2.06
N ILE A 105 -5.31 -8.86 -0.77
CA ILE A 105 -5.12 -9.93 0.20
C ILE A 105 -6.14 -9.71 1.30
N ALA A 106 -7.14 -10.59 1.35
CA ALA A 106 -8.11 -10.63 2.44
C ALA A 106 -7.59 -11.54 3.57
N PHE A 107 -7.74 -11.07 4.81
CA PHE A 107 -7.44 -11.83 6.03
C PHE A 107 -8.64 -11.83 6.99
#